data_AF-A0A7J2R251-F1
#
_entry.id   AF-A0A7J2R251-F1
#
_cell.length_a   1.000
_cell.length_b   1.000
_cell.length_c   1.000
_cell.angle_alpha   90.00
_cell.angle_beta   90.00
_cell.angle_gamma   90.00
#
_symmetry.space_group_name_H-M   'P 1'
#
loop_
_entity.id
_entity.type
_entity.pdbx_description
1 polymer ?
#
loop_
_entity_poly.entity_id
_entity_poly.type
_entity_poly.pdbx_seq_one_letter_code
_entity_poly.pdbx_strand_id
1 'polypeptide(L)'
;MEKTLIIGYGSLMSYFGINERIYTRNIEIFNPFITRFKGSRGFNTTRGRCMDIGKIFNPEGSQISIDEVIDESRNTFECLAFYVKDGPLQKIAKRESFPIGLMSEIRSFLNNQNKKDNIQEGMKDIAEFLWTFYAQQDSYTSYQEKIHQYRKKLGKHITFEILNAHRYVPHPVKVECNQKKRIVFGLISIHTDIGAKKDNTKDIALMTFREAIHSDNPPRELYFKDCILGGVHGINVRDILSGIGNINGEMDFYIKNLKEKIKEEWNDTQSWRFHGNNLRSNLVRSGLMEYFPEILKDI
;
A
#
# COMPACT_ATOMS: atom_id res chain seq x y z
N MET A 1 0.55 24.59 4.68
CA MET A 1 0.14 23.39 5.45
C MET A 1 0.82 22.21 4.81
N GLU A 2 1.66 21.52 5.56
CA GLU A 2 2.47 20.40 5.05
C GLU A 2 1.54 19.25 4.63
N LYS A 3 1.85 18.63 3.50
CA LYS A 3 1.10 17.50 2.95
C LYS A 3 2.07 16.34 2.78
N THR A 4 1.71 15.17 3.28
CA THR A 4 2.52 13.95 3.13
C THR A 4 1.88 13.07 2.07
N LEU A 5 2.69 12.58 1.12
CA LEU A 5 2.25 11.56 0.17
C LEU A 5 2.18 10.20 0.87
N ILE A 6 1.08 9.50 0.71
CA ILE A 6 0.86 8.13 1.20
C ILE A 6 0.72 7.19 0.01
N ILE A 7 1.41 6.05 0.08
CA ILE A 7 1.25 4.96 -0.88
C ILE A 7 0.39 3.87 -0.24
N GLY A 8 -0.85 3.76 -0.69
CA GLY A 8 -1.73 2.65 -0.40
C GLY A 8 -1.50 1.51 -1.39
N TYR A 9 -1.22 0.31 -0.88
CA TYR A 9 -0.99 -0.90 -1.70
C TYR A 9 -1.92 -2.05 -1.28
N GLY A 10 -3.01 -1.77 -0.57
CA GLY A 10 -3.97 -2.78 -0.15
C GLY A 10 -5.33 -2.14 0.01
N SER A 11 -5.99 -2.34 1.15
CA SER A 11 -7.27 -1.68 1.44
C SER A 11 -7.21 -0.14 1.33
N LEU A 12 -6.07 0.50 1.58
CA LEU A 12 -5.90 1.96 1.36
C LEU A 12 -5.98 2.40 -0.11
N MET A 13 -6.03 1.49 -1.06
CA MET A 13 -6.30 1.83 -2.46
C MET A 13 -7.78 2.08 -2.74
N SER A 14 -8.68 1.73 -1.81
CA SER A 14 -10.12 1.77 -2.04
C SER A 14 -10.79 2.89 -1.25
N TYR A 15 -11.91 3.41 -1.77
CA TYR A 15 -12.70 4.41 -1.07
C TYR A 15 -13.19 3.89 0.29
N PHE A 16 -13.70 2.66 0.37
CA PHE A 16 -14.15 2.09 1.66
C PHE A 16 -12.99 1.97 2.64
N GLY A 17 -11.84 1.52 2.16
CA GLY A 17 -10.65 1.43 2.96
C GLY A 17 -10.22 2.80 3.45
N ILE A 18 -10.38 3.87 2.68
CA ILE A 18 -10.05 5.22 3.13
C ILE A 18 -11.14 5.77 4.07
N ASN A 19 -12.43 5.69 3.72
CA ASN A 19 -13.50 6.48 4.35
C ASN A 19 -14.41 5.73 5.33
N GLU A 20 -14.53 4.40 5.27
CA GLU A 20 -15.54 3.67 6.05
C GLU A 20 -14.97 2.90 7.25
N ARG A 21 -13.64 2.67 7.29
CA ARG A 21 -13.00 2.04 8.45
C ARG A 21 -12.94 3.04 9.61
N ILE A 22 -13.30 2.61 10.83
CA ILE A 22 -13.28 3.41 12.07
C ILE A 22 -11.98 4.21 12.24
N TYR A 23 -10.85 3.60 11.89
CA TYR A 23 -9.53 4.20 12.05
C TYR A 23 -9.17 5.26 11.00
N THR A 24 -9.87 5.31 9.86
CA THR A 24 -9.58 6.25 8.75
C THR A 24 -10.78 7.08 8.31
N ARG A 25 -11.94 6.92 8.97
CA ARG A 25 -13.14 7.70 8.65
C ARG A 25 -12.86 9.20 8.61
N ASN A 26 -13.39 9.86 7.57
CA ASN A 26 -13.24 11.29 7.30
C ASN A 26 -11.78 11.72 7.12
N ILE A 27 -10.97 10.96 6.37
CA ILE A 27 -9.67 11.42 5.90
C ILE A 27 -9.87 12.15 4.57
N GLU A 28 -9.53 13.43 4.55
CA GLU A 28 -9.47 14.21 3.33
C GLU A 28 -8.18 13.83 2.56
N ILE A 29 -8.36 13.22 1.38
CA ILE A 29 -7.27 12.88 0.45
C ILE A 29 -7.20 13.90 -0.68
N PHE A 30 -6.00 14.18 -1.18
CA PHE A 30 -5.79 15.12 -2.28
C PHE A 30 -4.96 14.51 -3.40
N ASN A 31 -5.26 14.93 -4.63
CA ASN A 31 -4.53 14.57 -5.85
C ASN A 31 -4.18 13.08 -5.91
N PRO A 32 -5.18 12.17 -5.91
CA PRO A 32 -4.89 10.75 -6.06
C PRO A 32 -4.32 10.45 -7.45
N PHE A 33 -3.30 9.60 -7.52
CA PHE A 33 -2.73 9.08 -8.77
C PHE A 33 -2.22 7.66 -8.58
N ILE A 34 -2.01 6.95 -9.69
CA ILE A 34 -1.49 5.58 -9.64
C ILE A 34 0.03 5.61 -9.75
N THR A 35 0.68 4.78 -8.93
CA THR A 35 2.12 4.53 -8.99
C THR A 35 2.41 3.07 -9.22
N ARG A 36 3.50 2.78 -9.93
CA ARG A 36 4.01 1.42 -10.14
C ARG A 36 5.36 1.27 -9.44
N PHE A 37 5.52 0.19 -8.71
CA PHE A 37 6.78 -0.19 -8.07
C PHE A 37 7.22 -1.57 -8.54
N LYS A 38 8.53 -1.80 -8.56
CA LYS A 38 9.09 -3.14 -8.73
C LYS A 38 8.96 -3.91 -7.42
N GLY A 39 8.50 -5.14 -7.49
CA GLY A 39 8.29 -6.04 -6.36
C GLY A 39 7.07 -6.92 -6.55
N SER A 40 6.81 -7.76 -5.55
CA SER A 40 5.61 -8.58 -5.48
C SER A 40 4.78 -8.19 -4.28
N ARG A 41 3.46 -8.27 -4.43
CA ARG A 41 2.49 -8.01 -3.37
C ARG A 41 1.63 -9.26 -3.16
N GLY A 42 1.24 -9.54 -1.92
CA GLY A 42 0.37 -10.67 -1.60
C GLY A 42 -0.01 -10.72 -0.13
N PHE A 43 -0.54 -11.85 0.33
CA PHE A 43 -0.93 -11.99 1.74
C PHE A 43 0.23 -12.50 2.58
N ASN A 44 0.54 -11.80 3.67
CA ASN A 44 1.64 -12.19 4.57
C ASN A 44 1.32 -13.53 5.27
N THR A 45 2.22 -14.50 5.20
CA THR A 45 2.11 -15.80 5.90
C THR A 45 2.09 -15.66 7.42
N THR A 46 2.86 -14.71 7.96
CA THR A 46 3.11 -14.55 9.41
C THR A 46 1.93 -13.99 10.18
N ARG A 47 1.09 -13.15 9.55
CA ARG A 47 -0.05 -12.49 10.21
C ARG A 47 -1.41 -12.99 9.75
N GLY A 48 -1.49 -13.87 8.76
CA GLY A 48 -2.74 -14.54 8.41
C GLY A 48 -3.78 -13.69 7.68
N ARG A 49 -3.80 -12.36 7.84
CA ARG A 49 -4.94 -11.50 7.46
C ARG A 49 -4.54 -10.10 6.94
N CYS A 50 -3.34 -9.93 6.39
CA CYS A 50 -2.87 -8.62 5.91
C CYS A 50 -2.21 -8.74 4.53
N MET A 51 -2.44 -7.74 3.68
CA MET A 51 -1.65 -7.52 2.46
C MET A 51 -0.28 -6.94 2.82
N ASP A 52 0.75 -7.37 2.10
CA ASP A 52 2.13 -6.95 2.32
C ASP A 52 2.95 -7.01 1.03
N ILE A 53 4.14 -6.41 1.08
CA ILE A 53 5.06 -6.37 -0.06
C ILE A 53 6.26 -7.29 0.24
N GLY A 54 6.63 -8.08 -0.77
CA GLY A 54 7.69 -9.06 -0.69
C GLY A 54 9.10 -8.44 -0.76
N LYS A 55 10.10 -9.31 -0.58
CA LYS A 55 11.53 -8.96 -0.45
C LYS A 55 12.18 -8.32 -1.69
N ILE A 56 11.53 -8.29 -2.85
CA ILE A 56 12.08 -7.70 -4.08
C ILE A 56 11.61 -6.25 -4.25
N PHE A 57 10.95 -5.69 -3.22
CA PHE A 57 10.47 -4.31 -3.27
C PHE A 57 11.59 -3.32 -3.51
N ASN A 58 11.45 -2.55 -4.59
CA ASN A 58 12.21 -1.33 -4.80
C ASN A 58 11.34 -0.15 -4.35
N PRO A 59 11.75 0.63 -3.34
CA PRO A 59 11.04 1.83 -2.91
C PRO A 59 11.18 3.01 -3.89
N GLU A 60 11.68 2.76 -5.10
CA GLU A 60 11.64 3.70 -6.22
C GLU A 60 10.59 3.23 -7.23
N GLY A 61 9.63 4.10 -7.51
CA GLY A 61 8.54 3.86 -8.43
C GLY A 61 8.28 5.06 -9.35
N SER A 62 7.30 4.90 -10.23
CA SER A 62 6.88 5.94 -11.17
C SER A 62 5.38 6.14 -11.09
N GLN A 63 4.94 7.38 -11.33
CA GLN A 63 3.55 7.66 -11.65
C GLN A 63 3.25 7.08 -13.03
N ILE A 64 2.11 6.43 -13.17
CA ILE A 64 1.65 5.85 -14.43
C ILE A 64 0.33 6.50 -14.85
N SER A 65 0.07 6.53 -16.16
CA SER A 65 -1.22 6.97 -16.67
C SER A 65 -2.29 5.90 -16.39
N ILE A 66 -3.54 6.31 -16.16
CA ILE A 66 -4.67 5.38 -16.06
C ILE A 66 -4.93 4.63 -17.38
N ASP A 67 -4.44 5.18 -18.49
CA ASP A 67 -4.55 4.58 -19.83
C ASP A 67 -3.32 3.76 -20.22
N GLU A 68 -2.27 3.75 -19.38
CA GLU A 68 -1.07 2.96 -19.64
C GLU A 68 -1.36 1.47 -19.47
N VAL A 69 -0.80 0.64 -20.37
CA VAL A 69 -0.88 -0.83 -20.30
C VAL A 69 -0.38 -1.32 -18.95
N ILE A 70 -1.10 -2.27 -18.39
CA ILE A 70 -0.78 -2.89 -17.11
C ILE A 70 0.33 -3.91 -17.35
N ASP A 71 1.36 -3.86 -16.49
CA ASP A 71 2.46 -4.80 -16.55
C ASP A 71 2.04 -6.17 -15.99
N GLU A 72 1.92 -7.17 -16.87
CA GLU A 72 1.54 -8.54 -16.52
C GLU A 72 2.71 -9.41 -16.07
N SER A 73 3.94 -8.88 -16.03
CA SER A 73 5.14 -9.66 -15.70
C SER A 73 5.17 -10.16 -14.24
N ARG A 74 4.22 -9.75 -13.40
CA ARG A 74 4.11 -10.04 -11.96
C ARG A 74 5.31 -9.58 -11.13
N ASN A 75 6.20 -8.81 -11.72
CA ASN A 75 7.40 -8.25 -11.08
C ASN A 75 7.21 -6.79 -10.68
N THR A 76 6.04 -6.24 -10.95
CA THR A 76 5.61 -4.91 -10.51
C THR A 76 4.21 -5.00 -9.93
N PHE A 77 3.84 -3.99 -9.14
CA PHE A 77 2.49 -3.84 -8.62
C PHE A 77 2.10 -2.37 -8.63
N GLU A 78 0.81 -2.13 -8.81
CA GLU A 78 0.23 -0.79 -8.83
C GLU A 78 -0.33 -0.42 -7.45
N CYS A 79 -0.13 0.84 -7.07
CA CYS A 79 -0.55 1.44 -5.81
C CYS A 79 -1.37 2.70 -6.06
N LEU A 80 -2.22 3.06 -5.10
CA LEU A 80 -2.83 4.37 -5.05
C LEU A 80 -1.93 5.30 -4.22
N ALA A 81 -1.48 6.37 -4.83
CA ALA A 81 -0.74 7.44 -4.17
C ALA A 81 -1.69 8.62 -3.94
N PHE A 82 -1.70 9.19 -2.73
CA PHE A 82 -2.53 10.36 -2.41
C PHE A 82 -1.90 11.20 -1.30
N TYR A 83 -2.16 12.50 -1.31
CA TYR A 83 -1.68 13.40 -0.27
C TYR A 83 -2.68 13.50 0.88
N VAL A 84 -2.16 13.61 2.10
CA VAL A 84 -2.94 13.91 3.30
C VAL A 84 -2.32 15.04 4.10
N LYS A 85 -3.16 15.76 4.86
CA LYS A 85 -2.69 16.74 5.86
C LYS A 85 -2.17 16.03 7.11
N ASP A 86 -1.46 16.77 7.96
CA ASP A 86 -0.85 16.25 9.21
C ASP A 86 -1.83 15.59 10.20
N GLY A 87 -3.03 16.17 10.40
CA GLY A 87 -4.04 15.56 11.27
C GLY A 87 -4.46 14.16 10.80
N PRO A 88 -4.90 14.02 9.54
CA PRO A 88 -5.17 12.72 8.91
C PRO A 88 -3.99 11.73 8.90
N LEU A 89 -2.73 12.19 8.86
CA LEU A 89 -1.56 11.31 8.92
C LEU A 89 -1.53 10.46 10.20
N GLN A 90 -1.99 10.99 11.34
CA GLN A 90 -2.06 10.22 12.60
C GLN A 90 -3.07 9.07 12.53
N LYS A 91 -4.19 9.27 11.82
CA LYS A 91 -5.19 8.22 11.60
C LYS A 91 -4.63 7.09 10.74
N ILE A 92 -3.91 7.44 9.68
CA ILE A 92 -3.20 6.47 8.82
C ILE A 92 -2.13 5.74 9.63
N ALA A 93 -1.33 6.46 10.40
CA ALA A 93 -0.31 5.88 11.28
C ALA A 93 -0.91 4.87 12.25
N LYS A 94 -2.05 5.19 12.89
CA LYS A 94 -2.74 4.26 13.78
C LYS A 94 -3.25 3.01 13.06
N ARG A 95 -3.84 3.17 11.87
CA ARG A 95 -4.35 2.05 11.04
C ARG A 95 -3.22 1.13 10.57
N GLU A 96 -2.14 1.71 10.08
CA GLU A 96 -0.96 1.01 9.57
C GLU A 96 0.00 0.56 10.68
N SER A 97 -0.39 0.74 11.95
CA SER A 97 0.40 0.37 13.13
C SER A 97 1.79 1.03 13.17
N PHE A 98 1.93 2.22 12.60
CA PHE A 98 3.10 3.07 12.80
C PHE A 98 3.12 3.55 14.25
N PRO A 99 4.28 3.53 14.93
CA PRO A 99 4.39 4.11 16.26
C PRO A 99 4.08 5.62 16.17
N ILE A 100 3.01 6.06 16.84
CA ILE A 100 2.62 7.48 16.83
C ILE A 100 3.74 8.34 17.45
N GLY A 101 4.40 7.82 18.49
CA GLY A 101 5.58 8.45 19.10
C GLY A 101 6.73 8.66 18.10
N LEU A 102 6.94 7.70 17.18
CA LEU A 102 7.96 7.79 16.14
C LEU A 102 7.69 8.97 15.19
N MET A 103 6.45 9.12 14.71
CA MET A 103 6.08 10.23 13.81
C MET A 103 6.25 11.60 14.47
N SER A 104 5.98 11.70 15.78
CA SER A 104 6.20 12.91 16.55
C SER A 104 7.70 13.20 16.75
N GLU A 105 8.52 12.19 17.06
CA GLU A 105 9.96 12.34 17.19
C GLU A 105 10.64 12.73 15.87
N ILE A 106 10.27 12.09 14.76
CA ILE A 106 10.76 12.45 13.43
C ILE A 106 10.49 13.94 13.15
N ARG A 107 9.27 14.40 13.42
CA ARG A 107 8.88 15.81 13.20
C ARG A 107 9.65 16.77 14.10
N SER A 108 9.81 16.42 15.38
CA SER A 108 10.59 17.23 16.33
C SER A 108 12.04 17.37 15.87
N PHE A 109 12.66 16.26 15.45
CA PHE A 109 14.03 16.23 14.94
C PHE A 109 14.17 17.05 13.65
N LEU A 110 13.25 16.89 12.70
CA LEU A 110 13.15 17.69 11.46
C LEU A 110 13.11 19.18 11.74
N ASN A 111 12.21 19.61 12.63
CA ASN A 111 12.07 21.01 13.00
C ASN A 111 13.35 21.57 13.65
N ASN A 112 14.06 20.76 14.43
CA ASN A 112 15.31 21.16 15.08
C ASN A 112 16.49 21.21 14.09
N GLN A 113 16.57 20.31 13.11
CA GLN A 113 17.59 20.36 12.06
C GLN A 113 17.37 21.53 11.10
N ASN A 114 16.14 21.73 10.63
CA ASN A 114 15.80 22.86 9.76
C ASN A 114 16.13 24.22 10.41
N LYS A 115 16.04 24.32 11.74
CA LYS A 115 16.45 25.51 12.50
C LYS A 115 17.97 25.68 12.63
N LYS A 116 18.74 24.59 12.67
CA LYS A 116 20.20 24.62 12.84
C LYS A 116 20.94 24.92 11.53
N ASP A 117 20.42 24.43 10.41
CA ASP A 117 21.16 24.46 9.14
C ASP A 117 20.92 25.74 8.31
N ASN A 118 20.14 26.73 8.80
CA ASN A 118 19.78 27.96 8.07
C ASN A 118 19.24 27.70 6.64
N ILE A 119 18.67 26.50 6.42
CA ILE A 119 18.13 26.10 5.12
C ILE A 119 16.79 26.83 4.94
N GLN A 120 16.84 28.00 4.31
CA GLN A 120 15.67 28.66 3.71
C GLN A 120 15.22 27.95 2.41
N GLU A 121 16.00 26.99 1.88
CA GLU A 121 15.65 26.21 0.69
C GLU A 121 15.04 24.85 1.04
N GLY A 122 13.71 24.85 1.15
CA GLY A 122 12.88 23.64 1.07
C GLY A 122 12.78 22.88 2.39
N MET A 123 11.66 23.06 3.11
CA MET A 123 11.29 22.10 4.15
C MET A 123 11.19 20.71 3.53
N LYS A 124 12.13 19.83 3.88
CA LYS A 124 12.03 18.39 3.58
C LYS A 124 10.82 17.84 4.32
N ASP A 125 9.90 17.21 3.58
CA ASP A 125 8.79 16.51 4.22
C ASP A 125 9.29 15.27 4.99
N ILE A 126 8.44 14.68 5.83
CA ILE A 126 8.79 13.49 6.62
C ILE A 126 9.37 12.37 5.74
N ALA A 127 8.82 12.14 4.56
CA ALA A 127 9.28 11.07 3.68
C ALA A 127 10.66 11.40 3.09
N GLU A 128 10.89 12.63 2.65
CA GLU A 128 12.17 13.09 2.11
C GLU A 128 13.28 13.04 3.17
N PHE A 129 12.96 13.38 4.43
CA PHE A 129 13.91 13.23 5.52
C PHE A 129 14.25 11.78 5.81
N LEU A 130 13.23 10.92 5.92
CA LEU A 130 13.44 9.48 6.13
C LEU A 130 14.25 8.87 4.98
N TRP A 131 14.07 9.36 3.75
CA TRP A 131 14.83 8.92 2.59
C TRP A 131 16.34 9.10 2.75
N THR A 132 16.80 10.11 3.49
CA THR A 132 18.25 10.32 3.72
C THR A 132 18.92 9.19 4.52
N PHE A 133 18.13 8.42 5.28
CA PHE A 133 18.63 7.25 6.03
C PHE A 133 18.53 5.97 5.23
N TYR A 134 17.75 5.96 4.14
CA TYR A 134 17.63 4.79 3.28
C TYR A 134 18.99 4.57 2.58
N ALA A 135 19.54 3.36 2.67
CA ALA A 135 20.85 3.08 2.10
C ALA A 135 20.81 3.23 0.56
N GLN A 136 21.91 3.71 -0.04
CA GLN A 136 22.08 3.64 -1.49
C GLN A 136 21.83 2.20 -1.94
N GLN A 137 20.91 2.05 -2.88
CA GLN A 137 20.38 0.74 -3.26
C GLN A 137 21.39 0.00 -4.13
N ASP A 138 22.33 -0.71 -3.51
CA ASP A 138 23.09 -1.71 -4.25
C ASP A 138 22.18 -2.91 -4.57
N SER A 139 22.34 -3.47 -5.77
CA SER A 139 21.52 -4.57 -6.29
C SER A 139 21.73 -5.87 -5.53
N TYR A 140 22.88 -6.00 -4.85
CA TYR A 140 23.30 -7.19 -4.10
C TYR A 140 22.86 -7.23 -2.63
N THR A 141 22.40 -6.11 -2.07
CA THR A 141 21.99 -6.07 -0.66
C THR A 141 20.54 -6.53 -0.50
N SER A 142 20.29 -7.49 0.40
CA SER A 142 18.94 -8.00 0.64
C SER A 142 18.02 -6.90 1.21
N TYR A 143 16.72 -7.00 0.93
CA TYR A 143 15.72 -6.07 1.44
C TYR A 143 15.71 -5.94 2.97
N GLN A 144 15.88 -7.06 3.68
CA GLN A 144 15.98 -7.05 5.15
C GLN A 144 17.23 -6.28 5.61
N GLU A 145 18.37 -6.47 4.95
CA GLU A 145 19.60 -5.75 5.28
C GLU A 145 19.45 -4.25 4.99
N LYS A 146 18.80 -3.87 3.88
CA LYS A 146 18.49 -2.46 3.56
C LYS A 146 17.66 -1.79 4.66
N ILE A 147 16.62 -2.46 5.14
CA ILE A 147 15.79 -1.96 6.24
C ILE A 147 16.57 -1.91 7.55
N HIS A 148 17.38 -2.93 7.83
CA HIS A 148 18.17 -2.98 9.05
C HIS A 148 19.14 -1.80 9.11
N GLN A 149 19.84 -1.53 8.01
CA GLN A 149 20.72 -0.36 7.88
C GLN A 149 19.95 0.96 8.00
N TYR A 150 18.78 1.07 7.35
CA TYR A 150 17.89 2.23 7.49
C TYR A 150 17.52 2.49 8.96
N ARG A 151 17.02 1.47 9.68
CA ARG A 151 16.66 1.57 11.10
C ARG A 151 17.88 1.87 11.97
N LYS A 152 19.03 1.25 11.71
CA LYS A 152 20.28 1.51 12.46
C LYS A 152 20.73 2.96 12.29
N LYS A 153 20.63 3.52 11.09
CA LYS A 153 20.93 4.93 10.83
C LYS A 153 19.91 5.85 11.50
N LEU A 154 18.62 5.55 11.36
CA LEU A 154 17.54 6.33 11.99
C LEU A 154 17.61 6.32 13.53
N GLY A 155 17.96 5.18 14.12
CA GLY A 155 18.13 4.99 15.57
C GLY A 155 19.30 5.75 16.19
N LYS A 156 20.14 6.43 15.38
CA LYS A 156 21.11 7.42 15.87
C LYS A 156 20.46 8.77 16.21
N HIS A 157 19.23 8.99 15.74
CA HIS A 157 18.52 10.26 15.83
C HIS A 157 17.18 10.15 16.58
N ILE A 158 16.66 8.93 16.68
CA ILE A 158 15.37 8.59 17.27
C ILE A 158 15.59 7.53 18.33
N THR A 159 14.82 7.61 19.40
CA THR A 159 14.88 6.68 20.53
C THR A 159 14.78 5.22 20.03
N PHE A 160 15.78 4.40 20.34
CA PHE A 160 15.89 3.02 19.86
C PHE A 160 14.68 2.18 20.26
N GLU A 161 14.15 2.41 21.46
CA GLU A 161 12.96 1.75 22.01
C GLU A 161 11.72 2.04 21.17
N ILE A 162 11.52 3.30 20.75
CA ILE A 162 10.36 3.72 19.96
C ILE A 162 10.46 3.18 18.53
N LEU A 163 11.65 3.24 17.93
CA LEU A 163 11.88 2.74 16.58
C LEU A 163 11.65 1.22 16.47
N ASN A 164 11.95 0.47 17.53
CA ASN A 164 11.84 -0.99 17.54
C ASN A 164 10.59 -1.53 18.26
N ALA A 165 9.78 -0.67 18.89
CA ALA A 165 8.53 -1.09 19.54
C ALA A 165 7.53 -1.78 18.60
N HIS A 166 7.60 -1.51 17.29
CA HIS A 166 6.67 -2.05 16.31
C HIS A 166 7.35 -2.68 15.08
N ARG A 167 6.62 -3.63 14.48
CA ARG A 167 7.02 -4.30 13.24
C ARG A 167 6.85 -3.43 11.99
N TYR A 168 5.93 -2.46 12.05
CA TYR A 168 5.72 -1.48 10.98
C TYR A 168 6.46 -0.19 11.33
N VAL A 169 7.34 0.23 10.43
CA VAL A 169 7.98 1.54 10.46
C VAL A 169 7.62 2.23 9.15
N PRO A 170 7.34 3.55 9.15
CA PRO A 170 7.12 4.27 7.90
C PRO A 170 8.35 4.12 7.00
N HIS A 171 8.15 3.52 5.83
CA HIS A 171 9.19 3.41 4.82
C HIS A 171 9.09 4.57 3.84
N PRO A 172 10.16 5.33 3.63
CA PRO A 172 10.17 6.35 2.60
C PRO A 172 10.23 5.66 1.24
N VAL A 173 9.47 6.19 0.29
CA VAL A 173 9.56 5.86 -1.13
C VAL A 173 9.85 7.11 -1.93
N LYS A 174 10.41 6.90 -3.12
CA LYS A 174 10.66 7.92 -4.12
C LYS A 174 9.82 7.63 -5.35
N VAL A 175 9.09 8.62 -5.83
CA VAL A 175 8.22 8.49 -7.00
C VAL A 175 8.59 9.54 -8.04
N GLU A 176 8.87 9.10 -9.27
CA GLU A 176 8.99 9.98 -10.42
C GLU A 176 7.59 10.31 -10.97
N CYS A 177 7.19 11.58 -10.92
CA CYS A 177 5.91 12.06 -11.44
C CYS A 177 6.02 12.49 -12.91
N ASN A 178 5.01 12.16 -13.70
CA ASN A 178 5.00 12.40 -15.15
C ASN A 178 5.09 13.89 -15.51
N GLN A 179 4.49 14.77 -14.70
CA GLN A 179 4.64 16.21 -14.88
C GLN A 179 6.04 16.66 -14.49
N LYS A 180 6.82 17.09 -15.49
CA LYS A 180 8.17 17.68 -15.36
C LYS A 180 9.23 16.72 -14.78
N LYS A 181 9.02 15.40 -14.82
CA LYS A 181 9.89 14.40 -14.17
C LYS A 181 10.20 14.77 -12.71
N ARG A 182 9.19 15.33 -12.03
CA ARG A 182 9.36 15.79 -10.66
C ARG A 182 9.49 14.58 -9.75
N ILE A 183 10.52 14.57 -8.92
CA ILE A 183 10.67 13.59 -7.86
C ILE A 183 9.85 14.05 -6.66
N VAL A 184 9.04 13.15 -6.12
CA VAL A 184 8.32 13.33 -4.85
C VAL A 184 8.62 12.17 -3.91
N PHE A 185 8.55 12.41 -2.61
CA PHE A 185 8.74 11.40 -1.59
C PHE A 185 7.42 11.09 -0.90
N GLY A 186 7.24 9.83 -0.50
CA GLY A 186 6.03 9.40 0.19
C GLY A 186 6.32 8.33 1.24
N LEU A 187 5.29 8.01 2.02
CA LEU A 187 5.34 6.96 3.02
C LEU A 187 4.54 5.76 2.56
N ILE A 188 5.14 4.59 2.69
CA ILE A 188 4.49 3.30 2.52
C ILE A 188 4.61 2.52 3.83
N SER A 189 3.53 1.83 4.19
CA SER A 189 3.55 0.88 5.31
C SER A 189 4.18 -0.40 4.82
N ILE A 190 5.15 -0.97 5.52
CA ILE A 190 5.62 -2.32 5.21
C ILE A 190 5.92 -3.02 6.51
N HIS A 191 5.57 -4.30 6.58
CA HIS A 191 5.96 -5.12 7.73
C HIS A 191 7.45 -5.38 7.69
N THR A 192 8.08 -5.34 8.85
CA THR A 192 9.50 -5.68 8.97
C THR A 192 9.70 -6.49 10.24
N ASP A 193 10.57 -7.49 10.16
CA ASP A 193 10.84 -8.40 11.29
C ASP A 193 11.89 -7.84 12.27
N ILE A 194 12.34 -6.60 12.08
CA ILE A 194 13.57 -6.06 12.68
C ILE A 194 13.36 -5.47 14.11
N GLY A 195 12.17 -5.57 14.70
CA GLY A 195 11.84 -4.86 15.96
C GLY A 195 11.86 -5.65 17.28
N ALA A 196 11.76 -6.99 17.30
CA ALA A 196 11.66 -7.73 18.57
C ALA A 196 12.35 -9.09 18.49
N LYS A 197 13.26 -9.34 19.43
CA LYS A 197 14.11 -10.54 19.52
C LYS A 197 13.29 -11.83 19.39
N LYS A 198 13.42 -12.52 18.25
CA LYS A 198 14.12 -13.81 18.11
C LYS A 198 13.96 -14.36 16.69
N ASP A 199 15.04 -14.93 16.19
CA ASP A 199 15.20 -15.76 14.99
C ASP A 199 14.45 -17.12 15.17
N ASN A 200 14.36 -18.07 14.24
CA ASN A 200 15.10 -18.38 13.01
C ASN A 200 14.19 -18.29 11.77
N THR A 201 14.75 -17.71 10.70
CA THR A 201 14.23 -17.59 9.32
C THR A 201 12.98 -16.74 9.06
N LYS A 202 12.53 -15.85 9.96
CA LYS A 202 11.35 -14.97 9.76
C LYS A 202 11.41 -14.17 8.45
N ASP A 203 10.85 -14.77 7.42
CA ASP A 203 10.79 -14.29 6.06
C ASP A 203 9.35 -13.92 5.75
N ILE A 204 9.15 -12.75 5.13
CA ILE A 204 7.87 -12.44 4.50
C ILE A 204 7.77 -13.32 3.26
N ALA A 205 7.13 -14.47 3.44
CA ALA A 205 6.56 -15.21 2.35
C ALA A 205 5.18 -14.61 2.06
N LEU A 206 4.97 -14.27 0.80
CA LEU A 206 3.66 -13.87 0.31
C LEU A 206 2.96 -15.12 -0.18
N MET A 207 1.71 -15.27 0.23
CA MET A 207 0.84 -16.29 -0.31
C MET A 207 0.13 -15.73 -1.53
N THR A 208 0.09 -16.55 -2.58
CA THR A 208 -0.85 -16.41 -3.68
C THR A 208 -2.28 -16.45 -3.16
N PHE A 209 -3.23 -15.95 -3.94
CA PHE A 209 -4.64 -16.03 -3.56
C PHE A 209 -5.09 -17.48 -3.29
N ARG A 210 -4.65 -18.44 -4.12
CA ARG A 210 -5.00 -19.85 -3.96
C ARG A 210 -4.55 -20.42 -2.62
N GLU A 211 -3.30 -20.19 -2.24
CA GLU A 211 -2.79 -20.60 -0.93
C GLU A 211 -3.57 -19.95 0.22
N ALA A 212 -4.10 -18.76 -0.01
CA ALA A 212 -4.76 -17.97 1.00
C ALA A 212 -6.21 -18.39 1.27
N ILE A 213 -6.95 -18.81 0.24
CA ILE A 213 -8.31 -19.36 0.39
C ILE A 213 -8.31 -20.76 1.02
N HIS A 214 -7.25 -21.54 0.82
CA HIS A 214 -7.11 -22.90 1.36
C HIS A 214 -6.31 -22.95 2.68
N SER A 215 -6.05 -21.82 3.34
CA SER A 215 -5.33 -21.83 4.61
C SER A 215 -6.26 -22.18 5.78
N ASP A 216 -5.88 -23.18 6.57
CA ASP A 216 -6.73 -23.85 7.56
C ASP A 216 -7.24 -22.96 8.72
N ASN A 217 -6.53 -21.88 9.08
CA ASN A 217 -7.06 -20.96 10.08
C ASN A 217 -6.31 -19.62 10.10
N PRO A 218 -7.01 -18.48 10.02
CA PRO A 218 -8.44 -18.32 9.72
C PRO A 218 -8.74 -18.39 8.21
N PRO A 219 -9.98 -18.75 7.81
CA PRO A 219 -10.40 -18.66 6.41
C PRO A 219 -10.24 -17.22 5.94
N ARG A 220 -9.22 -16.99 5.12
CA ARG A 220 -8.84 -15.63 4.74
C ARG A 220 -9.79 -15.05 3.68
N GLU A 221 -10.66 -15.89 3.13
CA GLU A 221 -11.74 -15.56 2.20
C GLU A 221 -12.57 -14.35 2.62
N LEU A 222 -12.87 -14.20 3.92
CA LEU A 222 -13.63 -13.04 4.43
C LEU A 222 -12.83 -11.74 4.32
N TYR A 223 -11.54 -11.75 4.64
CA TYR A 223 -10.67 -10.58 4.45
C TYR A 223 -10.48 -10.25 2.96
N PHE A 224 -10.50 -11.27 2.09
CA PHE A 224 -10.41 -11.08 0.64
C PHE A 224 -11.67 -10.50 0.05
N LYS A 225 -12.83 -11.02 0.48
CA LYS A 225 -14.13 -10.45 0.18
C LYS A 225 -14.16 -9.00 0.64
N ASP A 226 -13.79 -8.67 1.88
CA ASP A 226 -13.65 -7.28 2.35
C ASP A 226 -12.67 -6.42 1.51
N CYS A 227 -11.59 -7.02 1.00
CA CYS A 227 -10.60 -6.34 0.17
C CYS A 227 -11.16 -6.00 -1.22
N ILE A 228 -12.03 -6.84 -1.77
CA ILE A 228 -12.71 -6.68 -3.07
C ILE A 228 -13.97 -5.81 -2.91
N LEU A 229 -14.75 -6.03 -1.84
CA LEU A 229 -15.99 -5.35 -1.46
C LEU A 229 -15.77 -4.02 -0.76
N GLY A 230 -14.58 -3.79 -0.20
CA GLY A 230 -14.07 -2.45 0.08
C GLY A 230 -13.93 -1.61 -1.21
N GLY A 231 -14.19 -2.21 -2.37
CA GLY A 231 -15.28 -1.70 -3.18
C GLY A 231 -14.79 -1.31 -4.54
N VAL A 232 -14.80 -2.26 -5.50
CA VAL A 232 -14.85 -2.02 -6.95
C VAL A 232 -13.65 -1.20 -7.54
N HIS A 233 -12.75 -0.62 -6.73
CA HIS A 233 -11.77 0.41 -7.12
C HIS A 233 -10.46 0.41 -6.31
N GLY A 234 -10.12 -0.65 -5.58
CA GLY A 234 -8.92 -0.64 -4.73
C GLY A 234 -7.84 -1.66 -5.10
N ILE A 235 -8.19 -2.93 -5.23
CA ILE A 235 -7.20 -3.97 -5.51
C ILE A 235 -7.42 -4.47 -6.93
N ASN A 236 -6.34 -4.61 -7.69
CA ASN A 236 -6.38 -5.16 -9.02
C ASN A 236 -6.76 -6.65 -8.93
N VAL A 237 -7.92 -7.02 -9.45
CA VAL A 237 -8.44 -8.39 -9.51
C VAL A 237 -7.46 -9.30 -10.24
N ARG A 238 -6.67 -8.79 -11.19
CA ARG A 238 -5.60 -9.59 -11.81
C ARG A 238 -4.52 -9.99 -10.81
N ASP A 239 -4.12 -9.12 -9.88
CA ASP A 239 -3.14 -9.48 -8.84
C ASP A 239 -3.67 -10.62 -7.97
N ILE A 240 -4.98 -10.61 -7.71
CA ILE A 240 -5.68 -11.63 -6.94
C ILE A 240 -5.74 -12.94 -7.74
N LEU A 241 -6.25 -12.90 -8.97
CA LEU A 241 -6.50 -14.09 -9.78
C LEU A 241 -5.23 -14.69 -10.40
N SER A 242 -4.13 -13.94 -10.51
CA SER A 242 -2.85 -14.42 -11.05
C SER A 242 -2.31 -15.66 -10.31
N GLY A 243 -2.70 -15.84 -9.05
CA GLY A 243 -2.34 -16.98 -8.21
C GLY A 243 -3.22 -18.22 -8.36
N ILE A 244 -4.30 -18.18 -9.13
CA ILE A 244 -5.26 -19.28 -9.31
C ILE A 244 -4.98 -19.97 -10.65
N GLY A 245 -4.70 -21.27 -10.62
CA GLY A 245 -4.67 -22.08 -11.84
C GLY A 245 -6.08 -22.50 -12.26
N ASN A 246 -6.29 -22.78 -13.55
CA ASN A 246 -7.53 -23.40 -14.07
C ASN A 246 -7.62 -24.88 -13.68
N ILE A 247 -7.61 -25.17 -12.38
CA ILE A 247 -7.71 -26.53 -11.85
C ILE A 247 -9.13 -26.71 -11.29
N ASN A 248 -9.84 -27.72 -11.80
CA ASN A 248 -11.13 -28.20 -11.28
C ASN A 248 -12.27 -27.17 -11.14
N GLY A 249 -12.32 -26.11 -11.96
CA GLY A 249 -13.39 -25.11 -11.92
C GLY A 249 -13.42 -24.24 -10.65
N GLU A 250 -12.36 -24.30 -9.81
CA GLU A 250 -12.23 -23.48 -8.61
C GLU A 250 -12.25 -22.00 -8.94
N MET A 251 -11.55 -21.60 -10.01
CA MET A 251 -11.52 -20.22 -10.49
C MET A 251 -12.93 -19.72 -10.83
N ASP A 252 -13.73 -20.54 -11.53
CA ASP A 252 -15.11 -20.21 -11.89
C ASP A 252 -16.03 -20.08 -10.66
N PHE A 253 -15.84 -20.95 -9.65
CA PHE A 253 -16.57 -20.85 -8.38
C PHE A 253 -16.26 -19.54 -7.64
N TYR A 254 -14.98 -19.16 -7.54
CA TYR A 254 -14.60 -17.90 -6.89
C TYR A 254 -15.06 -16.69 -7.69
N ILE A 255 -14.90 -16.71 -9.01
CA ILE A 255 -15.44 -15.67 -9.92
C ILE A 255 -16.95 -15.54 -9.69
N LYS A 256 -17.72 -16.64 -9.70
CA LYS A 256 -19.17 -16.60 -9.48
C LYS A 256 -19.55 -15.99 -8.12
N ASN A 257 -18.90 -16.40 -7.03
CA ASN A 257 -19.16 -15.84 -5.70
C ASN A 257 -18.78 -14.36 -5.60
N LEU A 258 -17.68 -13.97 -6.23
CA LEU A 258 -17.27 -12.57 -6.33
C LEU A 258 -18.30 -11.76 -7.10
N LYS A 259 -18.82 -12.27 -8.22
CA LYS A 259 -19.86 -11.62 -9.01
C LYS A 259 -21.13 -11.35 -8.20
N GLU A 260 -21.63 -12.34 -7.47
CA GLU A 260 -22.83 -12.19 -6.63
C GLU A 260 -22.62 -11.10 -5.57
N LYS A 261 -21.46 -11.10 -4.91
CA LYS A 261 -21.14 -10.09 -3.89
C LYS A 261 -20.84 -8.71 -4.44
N ILE A 262 -20.17 -8.59 -5.59
CA ILE A 262 -19.99 -7.31 -6.28
C ILE A 262 -21.36 -6.75 -6.67
N LYS A 263 -22.31 -7.59 -7.08
CA LYS A 263 -23.67 -7.15 -7.42
C LYS A 263 -24.46 -6.69 -6.19
N GLU A 264 -24.36 -7.40 -5.06
CA GLU A 264 -24.93 -6.96 -3.78
C GLU A 264 -24.37 -5.58 -3.39
N GLU A 265 -23.04 -5.45 -3.34
CA GLU A 265 -22.40 -4.20 -2.94
C GLU A 265 -22.64 -3.07 -3.94
N TRP A 266 -22.70 -3.38 -5.24
CA TRP A 266 -23.07 -2.43 -6.28
C TRP A 266 -24.46 -1.85 -6.03
N ASN A 267 -25.44 -2.71 -5.69
CA ASN A 267 -26.81 -2.29 -5.38
C ASN A 267 -26.84 -1.42 -4.10
N ASP A 268 -26.06 -1.76 -3.09
CA ASP A 268 -25.97 -1.00 -1.84
C ASP A 268 -25.22 0.33 -2.01
N THR A 269 -24.28 0.39 -2.96
CA THR A 269 -23.42 1.56 -3.22
C THR A 269 -23.90 2.45 -4.37
N GLN A 270 -25.06 2.19 -5.00
CA GLN A 270 -25.63 3.08 -6.03
C GLN A 270 -25.91 4.52 -5.55
N SER A 271 -25.88 4.77 -4.24
CA SER A 271 -25.93 6.12 -3.66
C SER A 271 -24.62 6.92 -3.80
N TRP A 272 -23.54 6.28 -4.24
CA TRP A 272 -22.22 6.89 -4.32
C TRP A 272 -22.10 7.62 -5.67
N ARG A 273 -22.11 8.95 -5.62
CA ARG A 273 -21.85 9.84 -6.77
C ARG A 273 -20.42 9.63 -7.31
N PHE A 274 -20.16 8.52 -7.97
CA PHE A 274 -18.93 8.29 -8.71
C PHE A 274 -18.99 9.04 -10.04
N HIS A 275 -17.95 9.80 -10.37
CA HIS A 275 -17.86 10.53 -11.63
C HIS A 275 -17.87 9.56 -12.82
N GLY A 276 -18.97 9.54 -13.59
CA GLY A 276 -19.29 8.52 -14.60
C GLY A 276 -18.24 8.30 -15.70
N ASN A 277 -17.38 9.26 -15.98
CA ASN A 277 -16.31 9.09 -16.99
C ASN A 277 -15.09 8.31 -16.46
N ASN A 278 -14.87 8.26 -15.14
CA ASN A 278 -13.75 7.53 -14.54
C ASN A 278 -14.10 6.09 -14.14
N LEU A 279 -15.39 5.76 -14.07
CA LEU A 279 -15.87 4.47 -13.58
C LEU A 279 -15.44 3.33 -14.49
N ARG A 280 -15.74 3.41 -15.79
CA ARG A 280 -15.34 2.39 -16.77
C ARG A 280 -13.82 2.19 -16.82
N SER A 281 -13.04 3.28 -16.82
CA SER A 281 -11.57 3.18 -16.83
C SER A 281 -11.03 2.52 -15.56
N ASN A 282 -11.60 2.82 -14.39
CA ASN A 282 -11.23 2.16 -13.14
C ASN A 282 -11.63 0.67 -13.10
N LEU A 283 -12.80 0.31 -13.64
CA LEU A 283 -13.26 -1.07 -13.77
C LEU A 283 -12.37 -1.88 -14.71
N VAL A 284 -11.95 -1.31 -15.84
CA VAL A 284 -11.00 -1.93 -16.77
C VAL A 284 -9.63 -2.10 -16.09
N ARG A 285 -9.15 -1.06 -15.42
CA ARG A 285 -7.81 -1.07 -14.81
C ARG A 285 -7.71 -2.01 -13.61
N SER A 286 -8.77 -2.12 -12.81
CA SER A 286 -8.87 -3.12 -11.75
C SER A 286 -8.94 -4.55 -12.27
N GLY A 287 -9.07 -4.76 -13.60
CA GLY A 287 -9.21 -6.08 -14.20
C GLY A 287 -10.57 -6.72 -13.97
N LEU A 288 -11.49 -6.01 -13.31
CA LEU A 288 -12.83 -6.50 -13.06
C LEU A 288 -13.55 -6.85 -14.38
N MET A 289 -13.34 -6.02 -15.40
CA MET A 289 -13.98 -6.17 -16.70
C MET A 289 -13.58 -7.42 -17.50
N GLU A 290 -12.42 -8.00 -17.21
CA GLU A 290 -11.97 -9.23 -17.87
C GLU A 290 -12.74 -10.46 -17.38
N TYR A 291 -13.18 -10.42 -16.11
CA TYR A 291 -13.85 -11.54 -15.45
C TYR A 291 -15.36 -11.30 -15.26
N PHE A 292 -15.80 -10.03 -15.32
CA PHE A 292 -17.17 -9.60 -15.05
C PHE A 292 -17.67 -8.54 -16.06
N PRO A 293 -17.63 -8.80 -17.39
CA PRO A 293 -17.98 -7.83 -18.40
C PRO A 293 -19.44 -7.35 -18.35
N GLU A 294 -20.33 -8.15 -17.78
CA GLU A 294 -21.74 -7.85 -17.60
C GLU A 294 -22.03 -6.72 -16.62
N ILE A 295 -21.10 -6.34 -15.74
CA ILE A 295 -21.28 -5.22 -14.81
C ILE A 295 -21.58 -3.92 -15.58
N LEU A 296 -21.04 -3.76 -16.80
CA LEU A 296 -21.35 -2.61 -17.67
C LEU A 296 -22.72 -2.68 -18.35
N LYS A 297 -23.40 -3.83 -18.35
CA LYS A 297 -24.75 -3.94 -18.93
C LYS A 297 -25.81 -3.36 -17.99
N ASP A 298 -25.49 -3.31 -16.70
CA ASP A 298 -26.34 -2.78 -15.62
C ASP A 298 -25.95 -1.32 -15.23
N ILE A 299 -25.05 -0.67 -16.00
CA ILE A 299 -24.61 0.74 -15.89
C ILE A 299 -25.10 1.52 -17.11
#